data_AF-A0A936PNM7-F1
#
_entry.id   AF-A0A936PNM7-F1
#
_cell.length_a   1.000
_cell.length_b   1.000
_cell.length_c   1.000
_cell.angle_alpha   90.00
_cell.angle_beta   90.00
_cell.angle_gamma   90.00
#
_symmetry.space_group_name_H-M   'P 1'
#
loop_
_entity.id
_entity.type
_entity.pdbx_description
1 polymer ?
#
loop_
_entity_poly.entity_id
_entity_poly.type
_entity_poly.pdbx_seq_one_letter_code
_entity_poly.pdbx_strand_id
1 'polypeptide(L)'
;MPRSVTAITGQTFGQLLTRTLPSTFKFLESLGYEKDKDYVIGRKPPKTFLLPYERILKHENFISFKNGNGYLLLSQDRSGSGRGPNVDREIVDEALTLDKEQYDQEVSPTNRGNEEHFGFKSPNPVKQHHGFRYVSSMPFMQEQKWLLDFGNTMKKKPA
;
A
#
# COMPACT_ATOMS: atom_id res chain seq x y z
N MET A 1 4.32 0.02 -11.86
CA MET A 1 3.75 -1.33 -11.99
C MET A 1 2.27 -1.20 -12.35
N PRO A 2 1.89 -1.10 -13.64
CA PRO A 2 0.48 -1.11 -14.03
C PRO A 2 -0.19 -2.41 -13.61
N ARG A 3 -1.48 -2.39 -13.28
CA ARG A 3 -2.23 -3.59 -12.83
C ARG A 3 -1.77 -4.25 -11.53
N SER A 4 -0.87 -3.62 -10.78
CA SER A 4 -0.45 -4.09 -9.46
C SER A 4 -1.37 -3.57 -8.34
N VAL A 5 -1.37 -4.23 -7.19
CA VAL A 5 -2.07 -3.81 -5.98
C VAL A 5 -1.06 -3.40 -4.92
N THR A 6 -1.18 -2.18 -4.40
CA THR A 6 -0.34 -1.68 -3.29
C THR A 6 -1.18 -1.51 -2.03
N ALA A 7 -0.76 -2.08 -0.90
CA ALA A 7 -1.37 -1.78 0.38
C ALA A 7 -0.90 -0.41 0.89
N ILE A 8 -1.82 0.38 1.44
CA ILE A 8 -1.55 1.56 2.25
C ILE A 8 -2.08 1.27 3.66
N THR A 9 -1.17 1.03 4.58
CA THR A 9 -1.46 0.62 5.96
C THR A 9 -1.33 1.80 6.90
N GLY A 10 -2.32 2.02 7.75
CA GLY A 10 -2.31 3.01 8.83
C GLY A 10 -2.95 2.45 10.09
N GLN A 11 -2.91 3.21 11.19
CA GLN A 11 -3.47 2.77 12.46
C GLN A 11 -4.99 2.60 12.36
N THR A 12 -5.67 3.60 11.78
CA THR A 12 -7.11 3.59 11.57
C THR A 12 -7.50 4.00 10.14
N PHE A 13 -8.64 3.50 9.64
CA PHE A 13 -9.21 3.97 8.38
C PHE A 13 -9.49 5.47 8.38
N GLY A 14 -10.00 6.01 9.50
CA GLY A 14 -10.25 7.43 9.64
C GLY A 14 -8.99 8.27 9.44
N GLN A 15 -7.86 7.83 9.99
CA GLN A 15 -6.56 8.50 9.80
C GLN A 15 -6.13 8.50 8.33
N LEU A 16 -6.21 7.35 7.65
CA LEU A 16 -5.85 7.24 6.24
C LEU A 16 -6.70 8.19 5.37
N LEU A 17 -8.02 8.20 5.59
CA LEU A 17 -8.96 9.02 4.82
C LEU A 17 -8.80 10.52 5.08
N THR A 18 -8.44 10.94 6.29
CA THR A 18 -8.43 12.35 6.70
C THR A 18 -7.05 13.01 6.61
N ARG A 19 -5.95 12.26 6.71
CA ARG A 19 -4.58 12.80 6.72
C ARG A 19 -3.79 12.44 5.48
N THR A 20 -3.86 11.19 5.05
CA THR A 20 -3.03 10.67 3.95
C THR A 20 -3.66 10.96 2.59
N LEU A 21 -4.94 10.68 2.42
CA LEU A 21 -5.60 10.78 1.11
C LEU A 21 -5.81 12.20 0.60
N PRO A 22 -6.20 13.21 1.40
CA PRO A 22 -6.45 14.56 0.88
C PRO A 22 -5.19 15.19 0.27
N SER A 23 -4.03 15.02 0.92
CA SER A 23 -2.75 15.50 0.40
C SER A 23 -2.31 14.72 -0.85
N THR A 24 -2.56 13.41 -0.87
CA THR A 24 -2.31 12.56 -2.05
C THR A 24 -3.15 13.02 -3.25
N PHE A 25 -4.44 13.33 -3.07
CA PHE A 25 -5.30 13.79 -4.17
C PHE A 25 -4.89 15.16 -4.69
N LYS A 26 -4.56 16.10 -3.80
CA LYS A 26 -4.01 17.41 -4.21
C LYS A 26 -2.74 17.25 -5.05
N PHE A 27 -1.87 16.30 -4.68
CA PHE A 27 -0.68 16.00 -5.46
C PHE A 27 -1.00 15.36 -6.82
N LEU A 28 -1.93 14.39 -6.85
CA LEU A 28 -2.39 13.78 -8.10
C LEU A 28 -2.99 14.82 -9.07
N GLU A 29 -3.82 15.74 -8.57
CA GLU A 29 -4.37 16.85 -9.35
C GLU A 29 -3.27 17.75 -9.92
N SER A 30 -2.23 18.03 -9.14
CA SER A 30 -1.07 18.82 -9.61
C SER A 30 -0.28 18.12 -10.72
N LEU A 31 -0.38 16.79 -10.80
CA LEU A 31 0.19 15.97 -11.87
C LEU A 31 -0.77 15.80 -13.06
N GLY A 32 -1.97 16.37 -13.00
CA GLY A 32 -2.99 16.28 -14.04
C GLY A 32 -3.90 15.06 -13.97
N TYR A 33 -3.90 14.30 -12.86
CA TYR A 33 -4.86 13.21 -12.66
C TYR A 33 -6.21 13.76 -12.21
N GLU A 34 -7.28 13.29 -12.85
CA GLU A 34 -8.63 13.71 -12.52
C GLU A 34 -9.40 12.57 -11.81
N LYS A 35 -9.97 12.89 -10.63
CA LYS A 35 -10.89 11.99 -9.94
C LYS A 35 -12.09 11.68 -10.83
N ASP A 36 -12.54 10.43 -10.82
CA ASP A 36 -13.65 9.88 -11.60
C ASP A 36 -13.39 9.75 -13.12
N LYS A 37 -12.23 10.19 -13.60
CA LYS A 37 -11.75 9.97 -14.97
C LYS A 37 -10.52 9.05 -15.02
N ASP A 38 -9.52 9.30 -14.18
CA ASP A 38 -8.28 8.55 -14.14
C ASP A 38 -8.18 7.63 -12.93
N TYR A 39 -8.89 7.94 -11.85
CA TYR A 39 -9.01 7.07 -10.69
C TYR A 39 -10.37 7.20 -10.00
N VAL A 40 -10.83 6.14 -9.32
CA VAL A 40 -12.02 6.13 -8.48
C VAL A 40 -11.69 5.59 -7.09
N ILE A 41 -12.47 5.98 -6.09
CA ILE A 41 -12.26 5.61 -4.68
C ILE A 41 -13.55 4.98 -4.16
N GLY A 42 -13.45 3.90 -3.39
CA GLY A 42 -14.58 3.37 -2.61
C GLY A 42 -15.67 2.70 -3.43
N ARG A 43 -15.46 2.53 -4.74
CA ARG A 43 -16.48 2.02 -5.67
C ARG A 43 -15.85 1.22 -6.80
N LYS A 44 -16.68 0.39 -7.43
CA LYS A 44 -16.29 -0.41 -8.59
C LYS A 44 -15.82 0.51 -9.73
N PRO A 45 -14.66 0.26 -10.34
CA PRO A 45 -14.17 1.08 -11.45
C PRO A 45 -15.07 0.94 -12.69
N PRO A 46 -15.10 1.96 -13.57
CA PRO A 46 -15.73 1.86 -14.88
C PRO A 46 -15.17 0.68 -15.67
N LYS A 47 -16.00 0.07 -16.54
CA LYS A 47 -15.58 -1.06 -17.39
C LYS A 47 -14.41 -0.75 -18.33
N THR A 48 -14.16 0.54 -18.59
CA THR A 48 -13.06 1.02 -19.43
C THR A 48 -11.70 0.98 -18.72
N PHE A 49 -11.67 0.85 -17.40
CA PHE A 49 -10.43 0.74 -16.64
C PHE A 49 -9.89 -0.68 -16.78
N LEU A 50 -8.56 -0.80 -16.83
CA LEU A 50 -7.95 -2.09 -16.62
C LEU A 50 -8.19 -2.54 -15.17
N LEU A 51 -8.24 -3.84 -14.94
CA LEU A 51 -8.34 -4.41 -13.60
C LEU A 51 -6.96 -4.88 -13.13
N PRO A 52 -6.66 -4.84 -11.82
CA PRO A 52 -5.45 -5.46 -11.30
C PRO A 52 -5.37 -6.95 -11.67
N TYR A 53 -4.17 -7.52 -11.65
CA TYR A 53 -3.98 -8.97 -11.82
C TYR A 53 -4.64 -9.74 -10.66
N GLU A 54 -4.47 -9.24 -9.44
CA GLU A 54 -5.19 -9.74 -8.28
C GLU A 54 -6.67 -9.33 -8.35
N ARG A 55 -7.57 -10.28 -8.11
CA ARG A 55 -9.01 -10.02 -8.19
C ARG A 55 -9.52 -9.31 -6.94
N ILE A 56 -10.00 -8.08 -7.11
CA ILE A 56 -10.61 -7.29 -6.03
C ILE A 56 -12.13 -7.51 -5.97
N LEU A 57 -12.63 -7.98 -4.83
CA LEU A 57 -14.06 -8.23 -4.61
C LEU A 57 -14.77 -7.03 -3.96
N LYS A 58 -14.14 -6.42 -2.94
CA LYS A 58 -14.69 -5.27 -2.20
C LYS A 58 -13.90 -4.02 -2.55
N HIS A 59 -14.62 -2.95 -2.89
CA HIS A 59 -14.00 -1.71 -3.36
C HIS A 59 -14.12 -0.55 -2.37
N GLU A 60 -14.80 -0.73 -1.23
CA GLU A 60 -15.05 0.30 -0.22
C GLU A 60 -13.77 0.97 0.28
N ASN A 61 -12.71 0.18 0.45
CA ASN A 61 -11.39 0.63 0.92
C ASN A 61 -10.35 0.59 -0.22
N PHE A 62 -10.78 0.73 -1.47
CA PHE A 62 -9.92 0.56 -2.64
C PHE A 62 -9.94 1.78 -3.55
N ILE A 63 -8.76 2.16 -4.03
CA ILE A 63 -8.57 3.19 -5.04
C ILE A 63 -8.16 2.50 -6.34
N SER A 64 -8.96 2.64 -7.40
CA SER A 64 -8.69 2.02 -8.70
C SER A 64 -8.23 3.08 -9.69
N PHE A 65 -7.10 2.86 -10.34
CA PHE A 65 -6.61 3.71 -11.43
C PHE A 65 -6.96 3.11 -12.80
N LYS A 66 -7.05 3.96 -13.82
CA LYS A 66 -7.39 3.59 -15.20
C LYS A 66 -6.44 2.58 -15.83
N ASN A 67 -5.17 2.60 -15.45
CA ASN A 67 -4.15 1.63 -15.87
C ASN A 67 -4.21 0.29 -15.09
N GLY A 68 -5.23 0.12 -14.25
CA GLY A 68 -5.47 -1.06 -13.42
C GLY A 68 -4.60 -1.16 -12.18
N ASN A 69 -3.68 -0.22 -11.95
CA ASN A 69 -3.03 -0.11 -10.66
C ASN A 69 -4.09 0.20 -9.59
N GLY A 70 -3.93 -0.35 -8.40
CA GLY A 70 -4.85 -0.07 -7.31
C GLY A 70 -4.18 0.00 -5.96
N TYR A 71 -4.81 0.75 -5.07
CA TYR A 71 -4.36 0.93 -3.70
C TYR A 71 -5.43 0.42 -2.74
N LEU A 72 -5.05 -0.55 -1.92
CA LEU A 72 -5.89 -1.10 -0.86
C LEU A 72 -5.56 -0.42 0.45
N LEU A 73 -6.53 0.25 1.06
CA LEU A 73 -6.38 0.83 2.39
C LEU A 73 -6.55 -0.28 3.43
N LEU A 74 -5.58 -0.40 4.34
CA LEU A 74 -5.60 -1.35 5.45
C LEU A 74 -5.43 -0.61 6.77
N SER A 75 -6.16 -1.07 7.78
CA SER A 75 -6.24 -0.45 9.10
C SER A 75 -5.90 -1.49 10.17
N GLN A 76 -5.19 -1.10 11.21
CA GLN A 76 -4.96 -1.96 12.38
C GLN A 76 -6.08 -1.91 13.43
N ASP A 77 -6.99 -0.93 13.33
CA ASP A 77 -8.14 -0.73 14.23
C ASP A 77 -9.00 -1.98 14.51
N ARG A 78 -9.02 -2.95 13.59
CA ARG A 78 -9.64 -4.26 13.81
C ARG A 78 -8.62 -5.38 13.53
N SER A 79 -8.29 -6.16 14.56
CA SER A 79 -7.44 -7.34 14.39
C SER A 79 -8.06 -8.32 13.39
N GLY A 80 -7.20 -8.87 12.53
CA GLY A 80 -7.54 -9.76 11.43
C GLY A 80 -7.98 -9.03 10.15
N SER A 81 -8.25 -7.72 10.18
CA SER A 81 -8.72 -6.98 8.99
C SER A 81 -7.63 -6.73 7.94
N GLY A 82 -6.36 -6.84 8.34
CA GLY A 82 -5.21 -6.75 7.43
C GLY A 82 -4.90 -8.06 6.69
N ARG A 83 -5.43 -9.21 7.14
CA ARG A 83 -5.07 -10.53 6.60
C ARG A 83 -5.85 -10.86 5.33
N GLY A 84 -5.17 -11.50 4.37
CA GLY A 84 -5.82 -12.16 3.22
C GLY A 84 -5.57 -11.55 1.83
N PRO A 85 -5.39 -10.23 1.65
CA PRO A 85 -5.00 -9.68 0.35
C PRO A 85 -3.65 -10.24 -0.12
N ASN A 86 -3.49 -10.38 -1.44
CA ASN A 86 -2.17 -10.53 -2.04
C ASN A 86 -1.81 -9.20 -2.69
N VAL A 87 -0.80 -8.53 -2.13
CA VAL A 87 -0.35 -7.23 -2.63
C VAL A 87 1.07 -7.33 -3.20
N ASP A 88 1.37 -6.42 -4.11
CA ASP A 88 2.65 -6.32 -4.82
C ASP A 88 3.65 -5.41 -4.13
N ARG A 89 3.15 -4.58 -3.21
CA ARG A 89 3.93 -3.59 -2.50
C ARG A 89 3.17 -3.12 -1.27
N GLU A 90 3.91 -2.62 -0.28
CA GLU A 90 3.32 -1.98 0.88
C GLU A 90 3.87 -0.58 1.15
N ILE A 91 2.97 0.32 1.52
CA ILE A 91 3.24 1.64 2.06
C ILE A 91 2.62 1.68 3.46
N VAL A 92 3.41 2.03 4.46
CA VAL A 92 2.94 2.23 5.83
C VAL A 92 3.05 3.71 6.15
N ASP A 93 1.90 4.32 6.43
CA ASP A 93 1.83 5.72 6.84
C ASP A 93 1.79 5.83 8.37
N GLU A 94 2.42 6.88 8.90
CA GLU A 94 2.57 7.12 10.34
C GLU A 94 3.04 5.86 11.10
N ALA A 95 4.02 5.14 10.54
CA ALA A 95 4.47 3.81 11.01
C ALA A 95 4.83 3.72 12.52
N LEU A 96 5.22 4.83 13.16
CA LEU A 96 5.53 4.93 14.59
C LEU A 96 4.30 4.71 15.49
N THR A 97 3.09 4.82 14.92
CA THR A 97 1.80 4.62 15.61
C THR A 97 1.29 3.19 15.50
N LEU A 98 1.91 2.34 14.69
CA LEU A 98 1.48 0.97 14.50
C LEU A 98 1.95 0.06 15.64
N ASP A 99 1.13 -0.94 15.93
CA ASP A 99 1.57 -2.12 16.66
C ASP A 99 2.41 -2.99 15.72
N LYS A 100 3.70 -3.10 16.03
CA LYS A 100 4.67 -3.83 15.20
C LYS A 100 4.38 -5.32 15.16
N GLU A 101 3.98 -5.92 16.27
CA GLU A 101 3.72 -7.35 16.34
C GLU A 101 2.49 -7.70 15.50
N GLN A 102 1.42 -6.93 15.65
CA GLN A 102 0.22 -7.09 14.85
C GLN A 102 0.53 -6.86 13.36
N TYR A 103 1.32 -5.85 13.02
CA TYR A 103 1.71 -5.56 11.63
C TYR A 103 2.45 -6.74 10.98
N ASP A 104 3.42 -7.32 11.68
CA ASP A 104 4.21 -8.44 11.18
C ASP A 104 3.38 -9.72 11.01
N GLN A 105 2.40 -9.94 11.89
CA GLN A 105 1.55 -11.12 11.85
C GLN A 105 0.40 -11.01 10.84
N GLU A 106 -0.10 -9.80 10.60
CA GLU A 106 -1.33 -9.60 9.84
C GLU A 106 -1.10 -9.01 8.45
N VAL A 107 -0.19 -8.04 8.31
CA VAL A 107 -0.12 -7.19 7.13
C VAL A 107 1.12 -7.45 6.30
N SER A 108 2.31 -7.44 6.91
CA SER A 108 3.57 -7.71 6.19
C SER A 108 3.54 -8.99 5.33
N PRO A 109 2.95 -10.12 5.77
CA PRO A 109 2.89 -11.35 4.97
C PRO A 109 1.97 -11.28 3.73
N THR A 110 1.14 -10.24 3.62
CA THR A 110 0.26 -10.04 2.45
C THR A 110 1.05 -9.62 1.20
N ASN A 111 2.27 -9.13 1.37
CA ASN A 111 3.14 -8.66 0.31
C ASN A 111 3.81 -9.82 -0.45
N ARG A 112 2.99 -10.55 -1.21
CA ARG A 112 3.36 -11.81 -1.88
C ARG A 112 2.69 -11.98 -3.26
N GLY A 113 2.03 -10.95 -3.77
CA GLY A 113 1.26 -10.99 -5.03
C GLY A 113 2.15 -11.00 -6.28
N ASN A 114 1.62 -11.55 -7.38
CA ASN A 114 2.08 -11.42 -8.78
C ASN A 114 3.59 -11.56 -9.05
N GLU A 115 4.25 -12.58 -8.50
CA GLU A 115 5.66 -12.89 -8.79
C GLU A 115 5.92 -13.16 -10.28
N GLU A 116 4.95 -13.76 -10.96
CA GLU A 116 4.96 -14.06 -12.39
C GLU A 116 4.92 -12.80 -13.27
N HIS A 117 4.42 -11.68 -12.73
CA HIS A 117 4.30 -10.43 -13.47
C HIS A 117 5.41 -9.43 -13.13
N PHE A 118 5.80 -9.32 -11.86
CA PHE A 118 6.75 -8.30 -11.40
C PHE A 118 7.94 -8.86 -10.63
N GLY A 119 7.87 -10.09 -10.15
CA GLY A 119 8.91 -10.71 -9.33
C GLY A 119 9.98 -11.43 -10.15
N PHE A 120 10.72 -12.32 -9.49
CA PHE A 120 11.82 -13.08 -10.11
C PHE A 120 11.37 -14.07 -11.20
N LYS A 121 10.08 -14.42 -11.24
CA LYS A 121 9.48 -15.27 -12.28
C LYS A 121 9.07 -14.46 -13.52
N SER A 122 9.09 -13.13 -13.44
CA SER A 122 8.76 -12.25 -14.55
C SER A 122 9.90 -12.20 -15.57
N PRO A 123 9.61 -12.11 -16.88
CA PRO A 123 10.62 -11.80 -17.88
C PRO A 123 11.24 -10.41 -17.69
N ASN A 124 10.53 -9.49 -17.02
CA ASN A 124 11.03 -8.13 -16.72
C ASN A 124 10.79 -7.81 -15.23
N PRO A 125 11.65 -8.32 -14.33
CA PRO A 125 11.49 -8.11 -12.89
C PRO A 125 11.56 -6.63 -12.50
N VAL A 126 10.69 -6.21 -11.59
CA VAL A 126 10.63 -4.85 -11.06
C VAL A 126 11.24 -4.84 -9.67
N LYS A 127 12.35 -4.13 -9.48
CA LYS A 127 13.07 -4.06 -8.19
C LYS A 127 12.22 -3.62 -6.99
N GLN A 128 11.17 -2.82 -7.25
CA GLN A 128 10.28 -2.31 -6.21
C GLN A 128 9.13 -3.26 -5.85
N HIS A 129 9.01 -4.40 -6.56
CA HIS A 129 8.06 -5.45 -6.24
C HIS A 129 8.41 -6.10 -4.90
N HIS A 130 7.39 -6.37 -4.09
CA HIS A 130 7.50 -6.76 -2.68
C HIS A 130 8.32 -5.80 -1.80
N GLY A 131 8.47 -4.55 -2.23
CA GLY A 131 9.11 -3.50 -1.45
C GLY A 131 8.20 -2.96 -0.34
N PHE A 132 8.82 -2.49 0.74
CA PHE A 132 8.17 -1.77 1.82
C PHE A 132 8.57 -0.29 1.80
N ARG A 133 7.61 0.61 2.03
CA ARG A 133 7.87 2.03 2.24
C ARG A 133 7.24 2.45 3.57
N TYR A 134 8.08 2.74 4.56
CA TYR A 134 7.63 3.27 5.84
C TYR A 134 7.80 4.78 5.86
N VAL A 135 6.71 5.49 6.15
CA VAL A 135 6.67 6.95 6.30
C VAL A 135 6.27 7.25 7.74
N SER A 136 7.06 8.11 8.40
CA SER A 136 6.87 8.38 9.81
C SER A 136 7.61 9.64 10.27
N SER A 137 7.16 10.21 11.38
CA SER A 137 7.94 11.14 12.18
C SER A 137 9.09 10.41 12.90
N MET A 138 10.02 11.16 13.51
CA MET A 138 11.16 10.57 14.23
C MET A 138 10.67 9.70 15.42
N PRO A 139 11.05 8.42 15.50
CA PRO A 139 10.81 7.58 16.66
C PRO A 139 11.44 8.14 17.93
N PHE A 140 10.71 8.13 19.04
CA PHE A 140 11.21 8.62 20.34
C PHE A 140 11.01 7.60 21.47
N MET A 141 10.16 6.59 21.28
CA MET A 141 9.94 5.50 22.24
C MET A 141 10.71 4.23 21.86
N GLN A 142 10.95 3.35 22.84
CA GLN A 142 11.72 2.11 22.63
C GLN A 142 11.00 1.14 21.70
N GLU A 143 9.68 1.07 21.80
CA GLU A 143 8.79 0.24 20.97
C GLU A 143 8.80 0.66 19.50
N GLN A 144 9.26 1.87 19.18
CA GLN A 144 9.34 2.39 17.82
C GLN A 144 10.74 2.24 17.19
N LYS A 145 11.72 1.76 17.98
CA LYS A 145 13.13 1.65 17.57
C LYS A 145 13.32 0.75 16.33
N TRP A 146 12.41 -0.19 16.11
CA TRP A 146 12.42 -1.06 14.93
C TRP A 146 12.42 -0.27 13.61
N LEU A 147 11.86 0.94 13.56
CA LEU A 147 11.89 1.80 12.36
C LEU A 147 13.31 2.24 12.03
N LEU A 148 14.11 2.56 13.05
CA LEU A 148 15.52 2.94 12.88
C LEU A 148 16.36 1.74 12.48
N ASP A 149 16.11 0.58 13.11
CA ASP A 149 16.81 -0.67 12.79
C ASP A 149 16.51 -1.14 11.36
N PHE A 150 15.25 -1.00 10.93
CA PHE A 150 14.83 -1.25 9.55
C PHE A 150 15.54 -0.30 8.57
N GLY A 151 15.54 0.99 8.86
CA GLY A 151 16.24 1.98 8.03
C GLY A 151 17.74 1.72 7.90
N ASN A 152 18.40 1.30 8.99
CA ASN A 152 19.81 0.91 8.98
C ASN A 152 20.07 -0.36 8.16
N THR A 153 19.15 -1.32 8.22
CA THR A 153 19.23 -2.56 7.43
C THR A 153 19.10 -2.27 5.94
N MET A 154 18.15 -1.41 5.55
CA MET A 154 17.94 -1.02 4.15
C MET A 154 19.13 -0.24 3.57
N LYS A 155 19.81 0.60 4.36
CA LYS A 155 21.05 1.28 3.91
C LYS A 155 22.19 0.30 3.58
N LYS A 156 22.26 -0.83 4.28
CA LYS A 156 23.28 -1.87 4.05
C LYS A 156 22.94 -2.77 2.85
N LYS A 157 21.67 -2.82 2.45
CA LYS A 157 21.16 -3.63 1.33
C LYS A 157 20.19 -2.80 0.46
N PRO A 158 20.71 -1.89 -0.39
CA PRO A 158 19.86 -1.16 -1.32
C PRO A 158 19.22 -2.12 -2.34
N ALA A 159 17.95 -1.85 -2.69
CA ALA A 159 17.14 -2.63 -3.62
C ALA A 159 17.60 -2.52 -5.10
#